data_AF-A0A0D8L6Z7-F1
#
_entry.id   AF-A0A0D8L6Z7-F1
#
_cell.length_a   1.000
_cell.length_b   1.000
_cell.length_c   1.000
_cell.angle_alpha   90.00
_cell.angle_beta   90.00
_cell.angle_gamma   90.00
#
_symmetry.space_group_name_H-M   'P 1'
#
loop_
_entity.id
_entity.type
_entity.pdbx_description
1 polymer ?
#
loop_
_entity_poly.entity_id
_entity_poly.type
_entity_poly.pdbx_seq_one_letter_code
_entity_poly.pdbx_strand_id
1 'polypeptide(L)' 'QTEYVPAPAVPIPPQLTADCEQVEIPDDLTFGGAVELLADAMKYIANCNHDKRAIREIEQQRLAK' A
#
# COMPACT_ATOMS: atom_id res chain seq x y z
N GLN A 1 -2.38 20.29 -39.62
CA GLN A 1 -2.78 20.69 -38.26
C GLN A 1 -2.74 19.43 -37.40
N THR A 2 -2.13 19.47 -36.23
CA THR A 2 -2.06 18.32 -35.31
C THR A 2 -3.13 18.47 -34.25
N GLU A 3 -4.04 17.50 -34.18
CA GLU A 3 -5.07 17.41 -33.14
C GLU A 3 -4.54 16.53 -32.00
N TYR A 4 -4.57 17.04 -30.78
CA TYR A 4 -4.21 16.28 -29.59
C TYR A 4 -5.48 15.81 -28.90
N VAL A 5 -5.59 14.50 -28.70
CA VAL A 5 -6.66 13.88 -27.93
C VAL A 5 -6.14 13.41 -26.57
N PRO A 6 -6.98 13.43 -25.51
CA PRO A 6 -6.60 12.89 -24.21
C PRO A 6 -6.23 11.41 -24.31
N ALA A 7 -5.11 11.01 -23.72
CA ALA A 7 -4.73 9.61 -23.62
C ALA A 7 -5.69 8.87 -22.68
N PRO A 8 -6.03 7.60 -22.96
CA PRO A 8 -6.81 6.78 -22.04
C PRO A 8 -6.06 6.60 -20.72
N ALA A 9 -6.80 6.59 -19.61
CA ALA A 9 -6.23 6.33 -18.29
C ALA A 9 -5.67 4.90 -18.23
N VAL A 10 -4.37 4.77 -17.98
CA VAL A 10 -3.72 3.48 -17.75
C VAL A 10 -3.98 3.04 -16.31
N PRO A 11 -4.47 1.82 -16.04
CA PRO A 11 -4.74 1.37 -14.68
C PRO A 11 -3.53 1.43 -13.77
N ILE A 12 -3.72 1.76 -12.48
CA ILE A 12 -2.63 1.64 -11.50
C ILE A 12 -2.16 0.17 -11.42
N PRO A 13 -0.84 -0.08 -11.38
CA PRO A 13 -0.31 -1.43 -11.24
C PRO A 13 -0.90 -2.17 -10.02
N PRO A 14 -1.43 -3.39 -10.19
CA PRO A 14 -2.09 -4.11 -9.10
C PRO A 14 -1.14 -4.44 -7.95
N GLN A 15 0.17 -4.52 -8.22
CA GLN A 15 1.22 -4.75 -7.22
C GLN A 15 1.23 -3.68 -6.12
N LEU A 16 0.78 -2.46 -6.40
CA LEU A 16 0.69 -1.38 -5.41
C LEU A 16 -0.44 -1.61 -4.39
N THR A 17 -1.33 -2.56 -4.65
CA THR A 17 -2.41 -2.96 -3.73
C THR A 17 -2.30 -4.41 -3.25
N ALA A 18 -1.17 -5.06 -3.54
CA ALA A 18 -0.85 -6.40 -3.03
C ALA A 18 -0.83 -6.42 -1.50
N ASP A 19 -0.82 -7.60 -0.88
CA ASP A 19 -0.83 -7.73 0.59
C ASP A 19 0.37 -7.05 1.27
N CYS A 20 0.19 -6.63 2.53
CA CYS A 20 1.27 -6.02 3.29
C CYS A 20 2.33 -7.07 3.57
N GLU A 21 3.60 -6.71 3.45
CA GLU A 21 4.68 -7.66 3.66
C GLU A 21 4.68 -8.15 5.11
N GLN A 22 4.99 -9.43 5.28
CA GLN A 22 5.10 -10.02 6.61
C GLN A 22 6.41 -9.57 7.25
N VAL A 23 6.35 -9.18 8.51
CA VAL A 23 7.56 -8.84 9.29
C VAL A 23 8.22 -10.13 9.73
N GLU A 24 9.54 -10.22 9.60
CA GLU A 24 10.32 -11.36 10.11
C GLU A 24 10.30 -11.38 11.64
N ILE A 25 10.04 -12.56 12.20
CA ILE A 25 10.07 -12.78 13.66
C ILE A 25 11.43 -13.43 13.99
N PRO A 26 12.26 -12.79 14.83
CA PRO A 26 13.53 -13.37 15.26
C PRO A 26 13.32 -14.66 16.08
N ASP A 27 14.23 -15.63 15.91
CA ASP A 27 14.21 -16.88 16.68
C ASP A 27 14.44 -16.63 18.19
N ASP A 28 15.35 -15.71 18.52
CA ASP A 28 15.64 -15.29 19.89
C ASP A 28 14.87 -14.01 20.24
N LEU A 29 13.61 -14.17 20.66
CA LEU A 29 12.74 -13.05 21.01
C LEU A 29 12.53 -12.94 22.52
N THR A 30 13.04 -11.86 23.12
CA THR A 30 12.70 -11.51 24.51
C THR A 30 11.28 -10.95 24.59
N PHE A 31 10.66 -10.99 25.78
CA PHE A 31 9.33 -10.39 25.97
C PHE A 31 9.30 -8.90 25.59
N GLY A 32 10.32 -8.13 26.00
CA GLY A 32 10.43 -6.71 25.65
C GLY A 32 10.55 -6.50 24.14
N GLY A 33 11.41 -7.29 23.48
CA GLY A 33 11.54 -7.26 22.02
C GLY A 33 10.24 -7.63 21.29
N ALA A 34 9.46 -8.57 21.83
CA ALA A 34 8.16 -8.93 21.25
C ALA A 34 7.16 -7.76 21.29
N VAL A 35 7.17 -6.97 22.37
CA VAL A 35 6.29 -5.79 22.49
C VAL A 35 6.68 -4.72 21.48
N GLU A 36 7.97 -4.45 21.32
CA GLU A 36 8.49 -3.50 20.32
C GLU A 36 8.17 -3.94 18.89
N LEU A 37 8.46 -5.21 18.58
CA LEU A 37 8.15 -5.81 17.28
C LEU A 37 6.66 -5.71 16.94
N LEU A 38 5.79 -5.99 17.92
CA LEU A 38 4.35 -5.90 17.71
C LEU A 38 3.90 -4.46 17.46
N ALA A 39 4.44 -3.49 18.21
CA ALA A 39 4.12 -2.08 18.00
C ALA A 39 4.53 -1.60 16.60
N ASP A 40 5.73 -1.97 16.15
CA ASP A 40 6.23 -1.63 14.81
C ASP A 40 5.42 -2.32 13.71
N ALA A 41 5.12 -3.61 13.87
CA ALA A 41 4.29 -4.35 12.92
C ALA A 41 2.88 -3.74 12.79
N MET A 42 2.24 -3.38 13.91
CA MET A 42 0.93 -2.73 13.89
C MET A 42 0.96 -1.38 13.19
N LYS A 43 2.00 -0.58 13.42
CA LYS A 43 2.20 0.71 12.73
C LYS A 43 2.40 0.52 11.23
N TYR A 44 3.23 -0.44 10.83
CA TYR A 44 3.46 -0.79 9.42
C TYR A 44 2.15 -1.21 8.73
N ILE A 45 1.38 -2.12 9.35
CA ILE A 45 0.08 -2.59 8.82
C ILE A 45 -0.90 -1.42 8.67
N ALA A 46 -0.97 -0.53 9.66
CA ALA A 46 -1.85 0.64 9.60
C ALA A 46 -1.50 1.55 8.42
N ASN A 47 -0.21 1.87 8.23
CA ASN A 47 0.26 2.70 7.12
C ASN A 47 0.03 2.03 5.77
N CYS A 48 0.40 0.75 5.64
CA CYS A 48 0.21 -0.03 4.43
C CYS A 48 -1.28 -0.07 4.01
N ASN A 49 -2.20 -0.26 4.97
CA ASN A 49 -3.64 -0.23 4.68
C ASN A 49 -4.14 1.17 4.30
N HIS A 50 -3.59 2.22 4.91
CA HIS A 50 -3.89 3.60 4.55
C HIS A 50 -3.48 3.88 3.09
N ASP A 51 -2.26 3.51 2.71
CA ASP A 51 -1.73 3.71 1.36
C ASP A 51 -2.56 2.98 0.32
N LYS A 52 -2.92 1.71 0.57
CA LYS A 52 -3.79 0.93 -0.34
C LYS A 52 -5.15 1.56 -0.52
N ARG A 53 -5.73 2.12 0.54
CA ARG A 53 -7.02 2.82 0.45
C ARG A 53 -6.88 4.06 -0.43
N ALA A 54 -5.86 4.88 -0.20
CA ALA A 54 -5.59 6.07 -1.00
C ALA A 54 -5.38 5.72 -2.48
N ILE A 55 -4.64 4.64 -2.77
CA ILE A 55 -4.42 4.16 -4.15
C ILE A 55 -5.75 3.76 -4.82
N ARG A 56 -6.63 3.06 -4.11
CA ARG A 56 -7.96 2.69 -4.64
C ARG A 56 -8.83 3.92 -4.90
N GLU A 57 -8.80 4.91 -4.01
CA GLU A 57 -9.53 6.17 -4.19
C GLU A 57 -9.01 6.96 -5.40
N ILE A 58 -7.67 7.01 -5.58
CA ILE A 58 -7.05 7.63 -6.76
C ILE A 58 -7.49 6.92 -8.04
N GLU A 59 -7.48 5.58 -8.07
CA GLU A 59 -7.90 4.82 -9.25
C GLU A 59 -9.38 5.09 -9.59
N GLN A 60 -10.26 5.12 -8.59
CA GLN A 60 -11.67 5.49 -8.79
C GLN A 60 -11.82 6.90 -9.38
N GLN A 61 -11.06 7.87 -8.91
CA GLN A 61 -11.08 9.24 -9.43
C GLN A 61 -10.54 9.33 -10.87
N ARG A 62 -9.56 8.50 -11.23
CA ARG A 62 -9.00 8.43 -12.58
C ARG A 62 -9.96 7.79 -13.58
N LEU A 63 -10.72 6.80 -13.15
CA LEU A 63 -11.71 6.09 -13.98
C LEU A 63 -13.05 6.82 -14.09
N ALA A 64 -13.37 7.74 -13.16
CA ALA A 64 -14.59 8.55 -13.19
C ALA A 64 -14.50 9.79 -14.11
N LYS A 65 -13.34 10.04 -14.75
CA LYS A 65 -13.13 11.11 -15.73
C LYS A 65 -13.14 10.56 -17.15
#